data_AF-A0A4Q3SCX1-F1
#
_entry.id   AF-A0A4Q3SCX1-F1
#
_cell.length_a   1.000
_cell.length_b   1.000
_cell.length_c   1.000
_cell.angle_alpha   90.00
_cell.angle_beta   90.00
_cell.angle_gamma   90.00
#
_symmetry.space_group_name_H-M   'P 1'
#
loop_
_entity.id
_entity.type
_entity.pdbx_description
1 polymer ?
#
loop_
_entity_poly.entity_id
_entity_poly.type
_entity_poly.pdbx_seq_one_letter_code
_entity_poly.pdbx_strand_id
1 'polypeptide(L)'
;RKENLLNEYSLKADRIHTVQQLLKAYTLFDKDVEYVVIDDAVKIVDEQTGRIMEGRRYSDGLHQALEAKENVKIEASSQTYATVTLQNYFRMYHKLAGMTGTAETEAAELWSIYKLDVVTIPTNVKVIRKDEQDLVYKTKREKYRAVIDEIERLRNSGRPCLVGTTSVEVSELLSRMLKQKNIPHNVLNAKQHSREAQVVAEAGFAGAVTIATNMAGRGTDIKLGPGVKEAGGLAILGTERHESRRVDRQLRGRAGRQGDPGSSNFFVSLEDDLMRMFGSERIASLMDRMGYKEGEVIQHSMITKSIERAQKKVEENNFGIRKRLLEYDDVMNKQRNVVYGKRNHALFGERLALDLDNAFYSVAEGLVTAFKENEDYEGFKLAVIMHFAINTN
;
A
#
# COMPACT_ATOMS: atom_id res chain seq x y z
N ARG A 1 -10.23 41.24 -24.48
CA ARG A 1 -8.93 41.34 -23.75
C ARG A 1 -8.88 40.43 -22.52
N LYS A 2 -9.90 40.46 -21.64
CA LYS A 2 -10.01 39.56 -20.47
C LYS A 2 -10.10 38.07 -20.84
N GLU A 3 -10.94 37.70 -21.82
CA GLU A 3 -11.03 36.30 -22.31
C GLU A 3 -9.72 35.78 -22.89
N ASN A 4 -9.01 36.57 -23.71
CA ASN A 4 -7.70 36.16 -24.24
C ASN A 4 -6.68 35.93 -23.11
N LEU A 5 -6.67 36.78 -22.08
CA LEU A 5 -5.81 36.60 -20.91
C LEU A 5 -6.17 35.34 -20.11
N LEU A 6 -7.47 35.03 -19.96
CA LEU A 6 -7.95 33.82 -19.30
C LEU A 6 -7.59 32.56 -20.08
N ASN A 7 -7.75 32.58 -21.40
CA ASN A 7 -7.36 31.47 -22.27
C ASN A 7 -5.84 31.25 -22.25
N GLU A 8 -5.06 32.32 -22.31
CA GLU A 8 -3.60 32.23 -22.23
C GLU A 8 -3.13 31.72 -20.86
N TYR A 9 -3.79 32.15 -19.78
CA TYR A 9 -3.54 31.63 -18.43
C TYR A 9 -3.87 30.14 -18.34
N SER A 10 -5.03 29.70 -18.84
CA SER A 10 -5.43 28.29 -18.85
C SER A 10 -4.42 27.42 -19.61
N LEU A 11 -4.03 27.82 -20.82
CA LEU A 11 -3.05 27.10 -21.62
C LEU A 11 -1.69 26.99 -20.91
N LYS A 12 -1.24 28.05 -20.24
CA LYS A 12 0.00 28.02 -19.45
C LYS A 12 -0.13 27.10 -18.25
N ALA A 13 -1.25 27.13 -17.54
CA ALA A 13 -1.52 26.26 -16.40
C ALA A 13 -1.53 24.78 -16.83
N ASP A 14 -2.23 24.44 -17.92
CA ASP A 14 -2.29 23.07 -18.47
C ASP A 14 -0.91 22.57 -18.90
N ARG A 15 -0.09 23.45 -19.49
CA ARG A 15 1.28 23.13 -19.90
C ARG A 15 2.19 22.89 -18.70
N ILE A 16 2.09 23.71 -17.66
CA ILE A 16 2.82 23.50 -16.39
C ILE A 16 2.42 22.15 -15.78
N HIS A 17 1.11 21.88 -15.72
CA HIS A 17 0.58 20.62 -15.22
C HIS A 17 1.13 19.42 -15.99
N THR A 18 1.09 19.47 -17.32
CA THR A 18 1.60 18.41 -18.19
C THR A 18 3.09 18.17 -17.97
N VAL A 19 3.90 19.23 -17.89
CA VAL A 19 5.35 19.11 -17.60
C VAL A 19 5.59 18.50 -16.23
N GLN A 20 4.80 18.87 -15.22
CA GLN A 20 4.90 18.29 -13.88
C GLN A 20 4.55 16.80 -13.87
N GLN A 21 3.50 16.37 -14.60
CA GLN A 21 3.16 14.95 -14.73
C GLN A 21 4.22 14.16 -15.49
N LEU A 22 4.81 14.73 -16.54
CA LEU A 22 5.94 14.12 -17.25
C LEU A 22 7.15 13.97 -16.33
N LEU A 23 7.56 15.02 -15.63
CA LEU A 23 8.64 14.94 -14.65
C LEU A 23 8.36 13.85 -13.61
N LYS A 24 7.14 13.80 -13.09
CA LYS A 24 6.70 12.76 -12.14
C LYS A 24 6.83 11.35 -12.75
N ALA A 25 6.34 11.14 -13.96
CA ALA A 25 6.44 9.87 -14.68
C ALA A 25 7.90 9.46 -14.95
N TYR A 26 8.79 10.40 -15.27
CA TYR A 26 10.20 10.10 -15.54
C TYR A 26 11.04 9.85 -14.30
N THR A 27 10.68 10.44 -13.15
CA THR A 27 11.53 10.44 -11.94
C THR A 27 11.01 9.59 -10.79
N LEU A 28 9.70 9.32 -10.73
CA LEU A 28 9.08 8.60 -9.60
C LEU A 28 8.41 7.28 -10.00
N PHE A 29 8.36 6.95 -11.29
CA PHE A 29 7.67 5.75 -11.78
C PHE A 29 8.59 4.97 -12.70
N ASP A 30 9.07 3.84 -12.22
CA ASP A 30 9.94 2.93 -12.94
C ASP A 30 9.13 1.80 -13.59
N LYS A 31 9.54 1.47 -14.81
CA LYS A 31 8.99 0.34 -15.55
C LYS A 31 9.33 -0.95 -14.81
N ASP A 32 8.39 -1.88 -14.79
CA ASP A 32 8.44 -3.17 -14.09
C ASP A 32 8.41 -3.09 -12.55
N VAL A 33 8.22 -1.88 -11.99
CA VAL A 33 8.00 -1.66 -10.55
C VAL A 33 6.59 -1.14 -10.30
N GLU A 34 6.29 0.12 -10.65
CA GLU A 34 4.95 0.71 -10.44
C GLU A 34 3.98 0.41 -11.59
N TYR A 35 4.49 0.04 -12.77
CA TYR A 35 3.69 -0.30 -13.94
C TYR A 35 4.46 -1.19 -14.92
N VAL A 36 3.75 -1.87 -15.81
CA VAL A 36 4.31 -2.66 -16.92
C VAL A 36 3.68 -2.22 -18.24
N VAL A 37 4.35 -2.49 -19.35
CA VAL A 37 3.81 -2.27 -20.69
C VAL A 37 3.44 -3.63 -21.30
N ILE A 38 2.16 -3.84 -21.58
CA ILE A 38 1.63 -5.08 -22.17
C ILE A 38 0.63 -4.69 -23.25
N ASP A 39 0.73 -5.35 -24.42
CA ASP A 39 -0.14 -5.11 -25.57
C ASP A 39 -0.21 -3.62 -25.96
N ASP A 40 0.94 -2.94 -25.97
CA ASP A 40 1.06 -1.50 -26.29
C ASP A 40 0.25 -0.58 -25.34
N ALA A 41 0.02 -1.03 -24.10
CA ALA A 41 -0.70 -0.27 -23.09
C ALA A 41 0.02 -0.30 -21.73
N VAL A 42 0.02 0.84 -21.03
CA VAL A 42 0.51 0.93 -19.65
C VAL A 42 -0.50 0.27 -18.72
N LYS A 43 -0.04 -0.70 -17.92
CA LYS A 43 -0.85 -1.38 -16.91
C LYS A 43 -0.23 -1.16 -15.53
N ILE A 44 -1.05 -0.74 -14.59
CA ILE A 44 -0.58 -0.45 -13.22
C ILE A 44 -0.26 -1.75 -12.50
N VAL A 45 0.85 -1.77 -11.76
CA VAL A 45 1.22 -2.85 -10.87
C VAL A 45 0.93 -2.45 -9.43
N ASP A 46 0.26 -3.31 -8.68
CA ASP A 46 0.09 -3.17 -7.24
C ASP A 46 1.44 -3.42 -6.55
N GLU A 47 1.98 -2.39 -5.89
CA GLU A 47 3.31 -2.42 -5.24
C GLU A 47 3.47 -3.57 -4.23
N GLN A 48 2.40 -3.97 -3.54
CA GLN A 48 2.48 -4.99 -2.49
C GLN A 48 2.37 -6.40 -3.02
N THR A 49 1.64 -6.60 -4.12
CA THR A 49 1.31 -7.93 -4.64
C THR A 49 1.94 -8.22 -6.00
N GLY A 50 2.51 -7.23 -6.68
CA GLY A 50 3.02 -7.36 -8.04
C GLY A 50 1.92 -7.65 -9.07
N ARG A 51 0.65 -7.37 -8.72
CA ARG A 51 -0.50 -7.68 -9.58
C ARG A 51 -0.77 -6.58 -10.57
N ILE A 52 -1.11 -6.99 -11.80
CA ILE A 52 -1.63 -6.08 -12.80
C ILE A 52 -3.07 -5.69 -12.41
N MET A 53 -3.30 -4.40 -12.22
CA MET A 53 -4.62 -3.86 -11.93
C MET A 53 -5.34 -3.52 -13.23
N GLU A 54 -6.00 -4.52 -13.83
CA GLU A 54 -6.77 -4.32 -15.06
C GLU A 54 -7.89 -3.29 -14.90
N GLY A 55 -8.07 -2.49 -15.96
CA GLY A 55 -9.08 -1.42 -16.01
C GLY A 55 -8.74 -0.18 -15.16
N ARG A 56 -7.63 -0.17 -14.42
CA ARG A 56 -7.20 1.01 -13.66
C ARG A 56 -6.23 1.87 -14.46
N ARG A 57 -6.41 3.19 -14.38
CA ARG A 57 -5.52 4.21 -14.93
C ARG A 57 -5.11 5.19 -13.84
N TYR A 58 -3.94 5.79 -13.97
CA TYR A 58 -3.50 6.84 -13.07
C TYR A 58 -4.30 8.12 -13.38
N SER A 59 -4.71 8.84 -12.34
CA SER A 59 -5.51 10.05 -12.49
C SER A 59 -4.66 11.27 -12.89
N ASP A 60 -5.33 12.38 -13.21
CA ASP A 60 -4.71 13.71 -13.29
C ASP A 60 -3.64 13.87 -14.38
N GLY A 61 -3.79 13.14 -15.49
CA GLY A 61 -2.87 13.20 -16.63
C GLY A 61 -1.59 12.35 -16.47
N LEU A 62 -1.37 11.75 -15.31
CA LEU A 62 -0.18 10.94 -15.04
C LEU A 62 -0.10 9.70 -15.94
N HIS A 63 -1.24 9.07 -16.24
CA HIS A 63 -1.23 7.88 -17.08
C HIS A 63 -0.84 8.20 -18.52
N GLN A 64 -1.32 9.33 -19.05
CA GLN A 64 -0.91 9.84 -20.37
C GLN A 64 0.58 10.20 -20.38
N ALA A 65 1.09 10.75 -19.29
CA ALA A 65 2.52 11.03 -19.15
C ALA A 65 3.37 9.75 -19.18
N LEU A 66 2.90 8.65 -18.58
CA LEU A 66 3.54 7.34 -18.66
C LEU A 66 3.42 6.73 -20.07
N GLU A 67 2.25 6.86 -20.71
CA GLU A 67 2.06 6.43 -22.10
C GLU A 67 3.03 7.15 -23.05
N ALA A 68 3.18 8.46 -22.88
CA ALA A 68 4.15 9.27 -23.62
C ALA A 68 5.60 8.88 -23.30
N LYS A 69 5.93 8.62 -22.02
CA LYS A 69 7.27 8.18 -21.59
C LYS A 69 7.70 6.89 -22.29
N GLU A 70 6.78 5.93 -22.40
CA GLU A 70 7.05 4.61 -22.95
C GLU A 70 6.81 4.51 -24.46
N ASN A 71 6.49 5.63 -25.12
CA ASN A 71 6.15 5.70 -26.55
C ASN A 71 5.02 4.75 -26.96
N VAL A 72 4.03 4.54 -26.08
CA VAL A 72 2.82 3.77 -26.40
C VAL A 72 1.70 4.71 -26.83
N LYS A 73 0.63 4.16 -27.40
CA LYS A 73 -0.53 4.95 -27.84
C LYS A 73 -1.16 5.70 -26.65
N ILE A 74 -1.10 7.03 -26.72
CA ILE A 74 -1.75 7.90 -25.72
C ILE A 74 -3.26 7.81 -25.91
N GLU A 75 -3.96 7.27 -24.92
CA GLU A 75 -5.41 7.23 -24.93
C GLU A 75 -5.98 8.52 -24.34
N ALA A 76 -7.23 8.84 -24.72
CA ALA A 76 -7.95 9.99 -24.19
C ALA A 76 -7.94 10.02 -22.65
N SER A 77 -7.98 11.22 -22.10
CA SER A 77 -8.01 11.44 -20.66
C SER A 77 -9.23 10.76 -20.03
N SER A 78 -8.96 9.93 -19.03
CA SER A 78 -10.03 9.38 -18.20
C SER A 78 -10.45 10.45 -17.19
N GLN A 79 -11.71 10.86 -17.24
CA GLN A 79 -12.27 11.78 -16.28
C GLN A 79 -12.72 11.02 -15.03
N THR A 80 -12.30 11.46 -13.86
CA THR A 80 -12.77 10.89 -12.59
C THR A 80 -14.17 11.41 -12.29
N TYR A 81 -15.21 10.59 -12.47
CA TYR A 81 -16.59 10.95 -12.16
C TYR A 81 -16.88 10.90 -10.65
N ALA A 82 -16.27 9.96 -9.94
CA ALA A 82 -16.43 9.79 -8.51
C ALA A 82 -15.16 9.20 -7.90
N THR A 83 -14.84 9.63 -6.69
CA THR A 83 -13.73 9.08 -5.89
C THR A 83 -14.16 9.08 -4.43
N VAL A 84 -13.65 8.12 -3.66
CA VAL A 84 -13.80 8.06 -2.21
C VAL A 84 -12.61 7.29 -1.63
N THR A 85 -12.02 7.79 -0.54
CA THR A 85 -10.97 7.05 0.17
C THR A 85 -11.56 5.89 0.95
N LEU A 86 -10.77 4.85 1.21
CA LEU A 86 -11.22 3.72 2.07
C LEU A 86 -11.64 4.22 3.46
N GLN A 87 -10.93 5.20 3.99
CA GLN A 87 -11.23 5.85 5.25
C GLN A 87 -12.63 6.44 5.25
N ASN A 88 -12.94 7.32 4.30
CA ASN A 88 -14.26 7.95 4.23
C ASN A 88 -15.36 6.97 3.85
N TYR A 89 -15.07 5.96 3.03
CA TYR A 89 -16.01 4.90 2.71
C TYR A 89 -16.43 4.11 3.96
N PHE A 90 -15.47 3.63 4.78
CA PHE A 90 -15.80 2.87 5.99
C PHE A 90 -16.42 3.74 7.09
N ARG A 91 -16.14 5.06 7.12
CA ARG A 91 -16.80 6.01 8.03
C ARG A 91 -18.31 6.18 7.76
N MET A 92 -18.81 5.77 6.59
CA MET A 92 -20.23 5.84 6.27
C MET A 92 -21.07 4.78 7.00
N TYR A 93 -20.44 3.71 7.53
CA TYR A 93 -21.16 2.65 8.22
C TYR A 93 -21.60 3.11 9.61
N HIS A 94 -22.87 2.86 9.97
CA HIS A 94 -23.38 3.16 11.30
C HIS A 94 -22.62 2.41 12.41
N LYS A 95 -22.18 1.18 12.11
CA LYS A 95 -21.39 0.36 13.02
C LYS A 95 -20.22 -0.25 12.25
N LEU A 96 -19.02 -0.10 12.78
CA LEU A 96 -17.79 -0.64 12.22
C LEU A 96 -17.10 -1.53 13.25
N ALA A 97 -16.56 -2.66 12.79
CA ALA A 97 -15.73 -3.56 13.59
C ALA A 97 -14.69 -4.22 12.67
N GLY A 98 -13.59 -4.70 13.24
CA GLY A 98 -12.53 -5.35 12.49
C GLY A 98 -11.81 -6.40 13.33
N MET A 99 -11.20 -7.37 12.66
CA MET A 99 -10.38 -8.40 13.28
C MET A 99 -9.04 -8.53 12.55
N THR A 100 -7.96 -8.63 13.31
CA THR A 100 -6.61 -8.85 12.78
C THR A 100 -5.69 -9.35 13.91
N GLY A 101 -4.65 -10.09 13.55
CA GLY A 101 -3.64 -10.53 14.51
C GLY A 101 -2.64 -9.44 14.92
N THR A 102 -2.61 -8.30 14.22
CA THR A 102 -1.60 -7.23 14.44
C THR A 102 -2.19 -5.83 14.36
N ALA A 103 -3.10 -5.48 15.29
CA ALA A 103 -3.70 -4.13 15.40
C ALA A 103 -3.03 -3.22 16.44
N GLU A 104 -2.35 -3.78 17.44
CA GLU A 104 -1.87 -3.04 18.62
C GLU A 104 -0.97 -1.84 18.27
N THR A 105 -0.09 -1.99 17.27
CA THR A 105 0.81 -0.92 16.83
C THR A 105 0.06 0.25 16.18
N GLU A 106 -1.10 -0.01 15.59
CA GLU A 106 -1.92 0.97 14.85
C GLU A 106 -3.12 1.47 15.66
N ALA A 107 -3.21 1.15 16.95
CA ALA A 107 -4.36 1.48 17.78
C ALA A 107 -4.68 2.98 17.80
N ALA A 108 -3.64 3.82 17.87
CA ALA A 108 -3.81 5.27 17.80
C ALA A 108 -4.36 5.73 16.44
N GLU A 109 -3.90 5.14 15.33
CA GLU A 109 -4.41 5.44 13.98
C GLU A 109 -5.88 5.03 13.86
N LEU A 110 -6.22 3.80 14.26
CA LEU A 110 -7.59 3.26 14.24
C LEU A 110 -8.56 4.11 15.06
N TRP A 111 -8.16 4.56 16.25
CA TRP A 111 -8.97 5.47 17.06
C TRP A 111 -9.11 6.85 16.43
N SER A 112 -8.01 7.41 15.91
CA SER A 112 -8.02 8.76 15.33
C SER A 112 -8.94 8.86 14.13
N ILE A 113 -8.92 7.87 13.23
CA ILE A 113 -9.66 7.86 11.96
C ILE A 113 -11.06 7.27 12.13
N TYR A 114 -11.19 6.12 12.78
CA TYR A 114 -12.42 5.33 12.80
C TYR A 114 -13.11 5.28 14.18
N LYS A 115 -12.50 5.86 15.22
CA LYS A 115 -12.97 5.73 16.62
C LYS A 115 -13.11 4.27 17.04
N LEU A 116 -12.20 3.43 16.56
CA LEU A 116 -12.13 2.01 16.89
C LEU A 116 -11.08 1.77 17.98
N ASP A 117 -11.52 1.20 19.09
CA ASP A 117 -10.62 0.65 20.11
C ASP A 117 -10.03 -0.69 19.66
N VAL A 118 -8.79 -0.94 20.09
CA VAL A 118 -8.10 -2.21 19.86
C VAL A 118 -8.09 -3.01 21.14
N VAL A 119 -8.77 -4.16 21.12
CA VAL A 119 -8.80 -5.11 22.23
C VAL A 119 -7.96 -6.34 21.87
N THR A 120 -6.90 -6.59 22.64
CA THR A 120 -6.07 -7.78 22.46
C THR A 120 -6.73 -8.98 23.13
N ILE A 121 -7.23 -9.92 22.32
CA ILE A 121 -7.82 -11.16 22.81
C ILE A 121 -6.69 -12.15 23.19
N PRO A 122 -6.72 -12.74 24.41
CA PRO A 122 -5.76 -13.77 24.80
C PRO A 122 -5.78 -14.97 23.84
N THR A 123 -4.62 -15.61 23.66
CA THR A 123 -4.54 -16.82 22.83
C THR A 123 -5.21 -18.00 23.54
N ASN A 124 -5.86 -18.88 22.78
CA ASN A 124 -6.47 -20.11 23.29
C ASN A 124 -5.45 -21.01 24.02
N VAL A 125 -4.23 -21.09 23.47
CA VAL A 125 -3.10 -21.84 24.04
C VAL A 125 -1.89 -20.92 24.14
N LYS A 126 -1.02 -21.15 25.12
CA LYS A 126 0.23 -20.39 25.29
C LYS A 126 1.12 -20.56 24.05
N VAL A 127 1.60 -19.46 23.52
CA VAL A 127 2.55 -19.47 22.39
C VAL A 127 3.93 -19.91 22.90
N ILE A 128 4.48 -20.97 22.29
CA ILE A 128 5.83 -21.49 22.59
C ILE A 128 6.82 -21.30 21.42
N ARG A 129 6.42 -20.55 20.38
CA ARG A 129 7.27 -20.22 19.24
C ARG A 129 8.52 -19.47 19.72
N LYS A 130 9.67 -19.83 19.17
CA LYS A 130 10.95 -19.15 19.42
C LYS A 130 11.21 -18.09 18.35
N ASP A 131 11.13 -16.83 18.72
CA ASP A 131 11.48 -15.71 17.84
C ASP A 131 12.95 -15.34 18.09
N GLU A 132 13.83 -15.75 17.18
CA GLU A 132 15.27 -15.56 17.27
C GLU A 132 15.68 -14.13 16.87
N GLN A 133 16.90 -13.74 17.24
CA GLN A 133 17.46 -12.45 16.83
C GLN A 133 17.77 -12.40 15.33
N ASP A 134 17.83 -11.19 14.80
CA ASP A 134 18.16 -10.96 13.40
C ASP A 134 19.62 -11.33 13.12
N LEU A 135 19.84 -12.05 12.02
CA LEU A 135 21.14 -12.40 11.49
C LEU A 135 21.54 -11.33 10.49
N VAL A 136 22.51 -10.49 10.85
CA VAL A 136 22.92 -9.36 10.01
C VAL A 136 24.21 -9.70 9.26
N TYR A 137 24.18 -9.51 7.94
CA TYR A 137 25.27 -9.76 7.01
C TYR A 137 25.73 -8.48 6.34
N LYS A 138 26.99 -8.46 5.88
CA LYS A 138 27.54 -7.29 5.20
C LYS A 138 26.93 -7.13 3.81
N THR A 139 26.83 -8.21 3.05
CA THR A 139 26.35 -8.18 1.64
C THR A 139 25.07 -9.00 1.43
N LYS A 140 24.28 -8.65 0.40
CA LYS A 140 23.10 -9.45 -0.02
C LYS A 140 23.49 -10.87 -0.41
N ARG A 141 24.69 -11.06 -1.00
CA ARG A 141 25.19 -12.36 -1.44
C ARG A 141 25.40 -13.32 -0.26
N GLU A 142 26.01 -12.83 0.82
CA GLU A 142 26.20 -13.62 2.05
C GLU A 142 24.87 -13.96 2.71
N LYS A 143 23.98 -12.97 2.81
CA LYS A 143 22.62 -13.13 3.31
C LYS A 143 21.90 -14.27 2.59
N TYR A 144 21.85 -14.24 1.26
CA TYR A 144 21.14 -15.27 0.48
C TYR A 144 21.81 -16.64 0.60
N ARG A 145 23.14 -16.71 0.63
CA ARG A 145 23.83 -17.99 0.87
C ARG A 145 23.43 -18.58 2.23
N ALA A 146 23.46 -17.78 3.28
CA ALA A 146 23.08 -18.22 4.63
C ALA A 146 21.61 -18.65 4.72
N VAL A 147 20.70 -17.96 4.04
CA VAL A 147 19.29 -18.37 3.93
C VAL A 147 19.18 -19.75 3.27
N ILE A 148 19.88 -19.99 2.17
CA ILE A 148 19.85 -21.28 1.45
C ILE A 148 20.43 -22.40 2.30
N ASP A 149 21.56 -22.15 2.99
CA ASP A 149 22.19 -23.14 3.85
C ASP A 149 21.30 -23.50 5.06
N GLU A 150 20.56 -22.52 5.60
CA GLU A 150 19.56 -22.78 6.64
C GLU A 150 18.36 -23.57 6.10
N ILE A 151 17.84 -23.25 4.91
CA ILE A 151 16.77 -24.03 4.26
C ILE A 151 17.21 -25.49 4.07
N GLU A 152 18.44 -25.70 3.60
CA GLU A 152 19.00 -27.03 3.39
C GLU A 152 19.11 -27.81 4.71
N ARG A 153 19.62 -27.18 5.78
CA ARG A 153 19.70 -27.77 7.11
C ARG A 153 18.33 -28.18 7.65
N LEU A 154 17.34 -27.28 7.56
CA LEU A 154 15.99 -27.52 8.04
C LEU A 154 15.30 -28.65 7.26
N ARG A 155 15.39 -28.61 5.93
CA ARG A 155 14.84 -29.64 5.06
C ARG A 155 15.46 -31.01 5.33
N ASN A 156 16.77 -31.09 5.48
CA ASN A 156 17.47 -32.35 5.76
C ASN A 156 17.09 -32.93 7.14
N SER A 157 16.67 -32.08 8.08
CA SER A 157 16.08 -32.50 9.36
C SER A 157 14.58 -32.84 9.29
N GLY A 158 13.97 -32.80 8.09
CA GLY A 158 12.54 -33.06 7.88
C GLY A 158 11.62 -31.91 8.30
N ARG A 159 12.18 -30.75 8.67
CA ARG A 159 11.41 -29.61 9.18
C ARG A 159 10.96 -28.69 8.01
N PRO A 160 9.68 -28.31 7.93
CA PRO A 160 9.21 -27.38 6.90
C PRO A 160 9.67 -25.95 7.17
N CYS A 161 9.88 -25.19 6.09
CA CYS A 161 10.18 -23.77 6.17
C CYS A 161 9.34 -22.91 5.20
N LEU A 162 8.93 -21.74 5.70
CA LEU A 162 8.31 -20.68 4.92
C LEU A 162 9.28 -19.50 4.84
N VAL A 163 9.69 -19.17 3.63
CA VAL A 163 10.64 -18.11 3.31
C VAL A 163 9.87 -16.88 2.85
N GLY A 164 9.89 -15.80 3.61
CA GLY A 164 9.22 -14.54 3.26
C GLY A 164 10.19 -13.56 2.61
N THR A 165 9.85 -13.09 1.40
CA THR A 165 10.59 -12.05 0.68
C THR A 165 9.76 -10.78 0.54
N THR A 166 10.40 -9.65 0.25
CA THR A 166 9.76 -8.33 0.06
C THR A 166 9.32 -8.08 -1.39
N SER A 167 9.94 -8.73 -2.37
CA SER A 167 9.61 -8.57 -3.79
C SER A 167 9.59 -9.89 -4.56
N VAL A 168 8.92 -9.88 -5.70
CA VAL A 168 8.84 -11.02 -6.63
C VAL A 168 10.22 -11.33 -7.19
N GLU A 169 11.02 -10.30 -7.49
CA GLU A 169 12.39 -10.47 -7.98
C GLU A 169 13.26 -11.28 -7.01
N VAL A 170 13.19 -10.96 -5.71
CA VAL A 170 13.93 -11.69 -4.66
C VAL A 170 13.42 -13.13 -4.53
N SER A 171 12.10 -13.32 -4.64
CA SER A 171 11.51 -14.67 -4.67
C SER A 171 12.02 -15.52 -5.85
N GLU A 172 12.08 -14.95 -7.05
CA GLU A 172 12.59 -15.62 -8.26
C GLU A 172 14.11 -15.86 -8.21
N LEU A 173 14.87 -14.94 -7.61
CA LEU A 173 16.30 -15.12 -7.36
C LEU A 173 16.56 -16.31 -6.44
N LEU A 174 15.87 -16.38 -5.29
CA LEU A 174 16.01 -17.48 -4.34
C LEU A 174 15.54 -18.81 -4.94
N SER A 175 14.45 -18.78 -5.71
CA SER A 175 13.97 -19.93 -6.47
C SER A 175 15.05 -20.50 -7.40
N ARG A 176 15.72 -19.64 -8.18
CA ARG A 176 16.84 -20.07 -9.05
C ARG A 176 18.00 -20.66 -8.25
N MET A 177 18.36 -20.06 -7.12
CA MET A 177 19.44 -20.56 -6.26
C MET A 177 19.10 -21.93 -5.64
N LEU A 178 17.86 -22.14 -5.21
CA LEU A 178 17.40 -23.44 -4.70
C LEU A 178 17.35 -24.51 -5.80
N LYS A 179 16.96 -24.16 -7.03
CA LYS A 179 17.00 -25.08 -8.19
C LYS A 179 18.42 -25.54 -8.47
N GLN A 180 19.41 -24.64 -8.40
CA GLN A 180 20.82 -25.01 -8.59
C GLN A 180 21.33 -26.02 -7.54
N LYS A 181 20.80 -25.97 -6.31
CA LYS A 181 21.08 -26.96 -5.26
C LYS A 181 20.18 -28.19 -5.29
N ASN A 182 19.32 -28.37 -6.31
CA ASN A 182 18.33 -29.45 -6.39
C ASN A 182 17.40 -29.53 -5.15
N ILE A 183 17.02 -28.39 -4.60
CA ILE A 183 16.04 -28.32 -3.49
C ILE A 183 14.66 -28.06 -4.09
N PRO A 184 13.72 -29.03 -4.02
CA PRO A 184 12.32 -28.82 -4.42
C PRO A 184 11.68 -27.77 -3.51
N HIS A 185 10.99 -26.82 -4.12
CA HIS A 185 10.32 -25.72 -3.42
C HIS A 185 9.14 -25.21 -4.24
N ASN A 186 8.23 -24.52 -3.57
CA ASN A 186 7.14 -23.79 -4.21
C ASN A 186 7.34 -22.27 -4.07
N VAL A 187 6.84 -21.50 -5.03
CA VAL A 187 6.90 -20.03 -5.02
C VAL A 187 5.49 -19.46 -5.10
N LEU A 188 5.17 -18.56 -4.18
CA LEU A 188 3.89 -17.86 -4.09
C LEU A 188 4.09 -16.38 -4.38
N ASN A 189 3.75 -15.95 -5.60
CA ASN A 189 3.91 -14.59 -6.08
C ASN A 189 2.59 -13.78 -6.07
N ALA A 190 1.58 -14.24 -5.32
CA ALA A 190 0.25 -13.64 -5.27
C ALA A 190 -0.47 -13.53 -6.63
N LYS A 191 -0.15 -14.34 -7.65
CA LYS A 191 -0.81 -14.27 -8.97
C LYS A 191 -2.09 -15.11 -9.08
N GLN A 192 -2.20 -16.24 -8.36
CA GLN A 192 -3.31 -17.19 -8.51
C GLN A 192 -3.80 -17.73 -7.17
N HIS A 193 -4.78 -17.04 -6.57
CA HIS A 193 -5.25 -17.32 -5.20
C HIS A 193 -5.71 -18.76 -4.95
N SER A 194 -6.43 -19.40 -5.87
CA SER A 194 -6.99 -20.75 -5.68
C SER A 194 -5.88 -21.82 -5.61
N ARG A 195 -4.88 -21.72 -6.49
CA ARG A 195 -3.73 -22.63 -6.51
C ARG A 195 -2.77 -22.36 -5.35
N GLU A 196 -2.60 -21.10 -4.97
CA GLU A 196 -1.78 -20.71 -3.82
C GLU A 196 -2.33 -21.26 -2.51
N ALA A 197 -3.66 -21.28 -2.31
CA ALA A 197 -4.25 -21.83 -1.10
C ALA A 197 -3.91 -23.32 -0.91
N GLN A 198 -3.88 -24.11 -1.99
CA GLN A 198 -3.49 -25.51 -1.93
C GLN A 198 -2.01 -25.67 -1.54
N VAL A 199 -1.12 -24.89 -2.18
CA VAL A 199 0.31 -24.91 -1.86
C VAL A 199 0.58 -24.50 -0.40
N VAL A 200 -0.15 -23.51 0.11
CA VAL A 200 -0.02 -23.07 1.51
C VAL A 200 -0.49 -24.15 2.48
N ALA A 201 -1.55 -24.90 2.15
CA ALA A 201 -2.02 -26.00 2.98
C ALA A 201 -0.99 -27.14 3.09
N GLU A 202 -0.23 -27.38 2.01
CA GLU A 202 0.84 -28.39 1.95
C GLU A 202 2.18 -27.90 2.53
N ALA A 203 2.33 -26.59 2.76
CA ALA A 203 3.58 -25.98 3.25
C ALA A 203 3.99 -26.45 4.66
N GLY A 204 3.08 -27.08 5.41
CA GLY A 204 3.33 -27.63 6.73
C GLY A 204 3.78 -29.09 6.77
N PHE A 205 3.98 -29.73 5.61
CA PHE A 205 4.46 -31.11 5.52
C PHE A 205 5.97 -31.24 5.69
N ALA A 206 6.44 -32.42 6.12
CA ALA A 206 7.85 -32.65 6.41
C ALA A 206 8.74 -32.32 5.20
N GLY A 207 9.78 -31.50 5.45
CA GLY A 207 10.73 -31.05 4.42
C GLY A 207 10.17 -30.11 3.35
N ALA A 208 8.94 -29.61 3.50
CA ALA A 208 8.36 -28.66 2.56
C ALA A 208 9.09 -27.30 2.62
N VAL A 209 9.41 -26.75 1.45
CA VAL A 209 10.04 -25.43 1.30
C VAL A 209 9.10 -24.55 0.47
N THR A 210 8.63 -23.46 1.05
CA THR A 210 7.72 -22.53 0.38
C THR A 210 8.28 -21.12 0.45
N ILE A 211 8.46 -20.47 -0.69
CA ILE A 211 8.81 -19.05 -0.81
C ILE A 211 7.52 -18.26 -1.00
N ALA A 212 7.33 -17.21 -0.22
CA ALA A 212 6.19 -16.31 -0.31
C ALA A 212 6.66 -14.87 -0.48
N THR A 213 6.26 -14.23 -1.57
CA THR A 213 6.44 -12.79 -1.75
C THR A 213 5.45 -12.03 -0.87
N ASN A 214 5.95 -11.09 -0.07
CA ASN A 214 5.22 -10.28 0.90
C ASN A 214 4.30 -11.14 1.77
N MET A 215 2.99 -11.01 1.53
CA MET A 215 1.93 -11.69 2.26
C MET A 215 1.15 -12.67 1.37
N ALA A 216 1.77 -13.24 0.34
CA ALA A 216 1.16 -14.29 -0.47
C ALA A 216 0.64 -15.44 0.42
N GLY A 217 -0.51 -16.02 0.03
CA GLY A 217 -1.18 -17.02 0.87
C GLY A 217 -1.81 -16.48 2.16
N ARG A 218 -2.07 -15.18 2.29
CA ARG A 218 -2.83 -14.60 3.42
C ARG A 218 -4.27 -15.12 3.44
N GLY A 219 -4.73 -15.50 4.63
CA GLY A 219 -6.06 -16.07 4.84
C GLY A 219 -6.07 -17.59 4.95
N THR A 220 -5.04 -18.28 4.45
CA THR A 220 -4.91 -19.74 4.57
C THR A 220 -4.03 -20.13 5.75
N ASP A 221 -4.49 -21.11 6.52
CA ASP A 221 -3.76 -21.68 7.65
C ASP A 221 -2.74 -22.74 7.19
N ILE A 222 -1.56 -22.75 7.80
CA ILE A 222 -0.52 -23.76 7.56
C ILE A 222 -0.59 -24.74 8.73
N LYS A 223 -1.22 -25.89 8.50
CA LYS A 223 -1.32 -26.97 9.50
C LYS A 223 -0.08 -27.85 9.42
N LEU A 224 0.47 -28.22 10.58
CA LEU A 224 1.62 -29.11 10.64
C LEU A 224 1.21 -30.55 10.30
N GLY A 225 1.96 -31.17 9.40
CA GLY A 225 1.79 -32.59 9.05
C GLY A 225 2.30 -33.54 10.15
N PRO A 226 2.10 -34.85 9.97
CA PRO A 226 2.64 -35.87 10.89
C PRO A 226 4.17 -35.78 11.03
N GLY A 227 4.69 -35.90 12.25
CA GLY A 227 6.14 -35.89 12.53
C GLY A 227 6.80 -34.50 12.54
N VAL A 228 6.07 -33.44 12.13
CA VAL A 228 6.62 -32.09 12.01
C VAL A 228 6.74 -31.39 13.36
N LYS A 229 5.87 -31.70 14.32
CA LYS A 229 5.93 -31.11 15.67
C LYS A 229 7.21 -31.54 16.39
N GLU A 230 7.57 -32.81 16.24
CA GLU A 230 8.77 -33.43 16.77
C GLU A 230 10.04 -32.85 16.12
N ALA A 231 9.96 -32.52 14.82
CA ALA A 231 11.02 -31.82 14.09
C ALA A 231 11.17 -30.32 14.46
N GLY A 232 10.39 -29.80 15.41
CA GLY A 232 10.44 -28.41 15.87
C GLY A 232 9.43 -27.47 15.21
N GLY A 233 8.45 -28.02 14.48
CA GLY A 233 7.35 -27.29 13.84
C GLY A 233 7.77 -26.42 12.65
N LEU A 234 6.89 -25.52 12.21
CA LEU A 234 7.18 -24.64 11.07
C LEU A 234 8.27 -23.62 11.41
N ALA A 235 9.28 -23.53 10.55
CA ALA A 235 10.30 -22.48 10.59
C ALA A 235 9.95 -21.32 9.66
N ILE A 236 10.01 -20.10 10.15
CA ILE A 236 9.81 -18.89 9.37
C ILE A 236 11.16 -18.24 9.12
N LEU A 237 11.50 -18.03 7.85
CA LEU A 237 12.74 -17.37 7.42
C LEU A 237 12.40 -16.08 6.69
N GLY A 238 12.57 -14.93 7.34
CA GLY A 238 12.46 -13.62 6.68
C GLY A 238 13.76 -13.30 5.97
N THR A 239 13.73 -12.98 4.68
CA THR A 239 14.95 -12.69 3.91
C THR A 239 15.35 -11.23 3.97
N GLU A 240 14.46 -10.39 4.48
CA GLU A 240 14.59 -8.94 4.69
C GLU A 240 13.57 -8.51 5.77
N ARG A 241 13.70 -7.26 6.22
CA ARG A 241 12.74 -6.59 7.09
C ARG A 241 11.82 -5.71 6.26
N HIS A 242 10.52 -5.81 6.47
CA HIS A 242 9.58 -4.91 5.80
C HIS A 242 9.67 -3.50 6.42
N GLU A 243 9.17 -2.50 5.71
CA GLU A 243 9.06 -1.13 6.24
C GLU A 243 8.22 -1.06 7.53
N SER A 244 7.24 -1.95 7.66
CA SER A 244 6.38 -2.02 8.83
C SER A 244 6.62 -3.29 9.64
N ARG A 245 6.81 -3.11 10.95
CA ARG A 245 6.93 -4.19 11.94
C ARG A 245 5.69 -5.06 11.98
N ARG A 246 4.53 -4.49 11.64
CA ARG A 246 3.25 -5.20 11.56
C ARG A 246 3.30 -6.33 10.55
N VAL A 247 3.96 -6.14 9.40
CA VAL A 247 4.06 -7.14 8.34
C VAL A 247 5.01 -8.26 8.75
N ASP A 248 6.16 -7.90 9.34
CA ASP A 248 7.08 -8.90 9.91
C ASP A 248 6.40 -9.76 10.99
N ARG A 249 5.60 -9.15 11.88
CA ARG A 249 4.82 -9.89 12.89
C ARG A 249 3.78 -10.81 12.25
N GLN A 250 3.19 -10.43 11.12
CA GLN A 250 2.26 -11.31 10.39
C GLN A 250 2.98 -12.51 9.78
N LEU A 251 4.18 -12.32 9.26
CA LEU A 251 5.03 -13.41 8.77
C LEU A 251 5.40 -14.37 9.91
N ARG A 252 5.87 -13.85 11.05
CA ARG A 252 6.14 -14.67 12.27
C ARG A 252 4.91 -15.43 12.74
N GLY A 253 3.75 -14.78 12.71
CA GLY A 253 2.45 -15.35 13.08
C GLY A 253 1.96 -16.50 12.20
N ARG A 254 2.66 -16.84 11.11
CA ARG A 254 2.41 -18.06 10.34
C ARG A 254 2.83 -19.33 11.08
N ALA A 255 3.80 -19.25 11.99
CA ALA A 255 4.22 -20.36 12.83
C ALA A 255 3.70 -20.24 14.28
N GLY A 256 3.71 -21.35 15.00
CA GLY A 256 3.34 -21.42 16.42
C GLY A 256 1.85 -21.32 16.71
N ARG A 257 1.00 -21.78 15.77
CA ARG A 257 -0.46 -21.71 15.92
C ARG A 257 -0.95 -22.74 16.93
N GLN A 258 -1.94 -22.36 17.74
CA GLN A 258 -2.54 -23.23 18.77
C GLN A 258 -1.52 -23.90 19.71
N GLY A 259 -0.42 -23.21 20.02
CA GLY A 259 0.64 -23.73 20.90
C GLY A 259 1.60 -24.70 20.22
N ASP A 260 1.54 -24.84 18.88
CA ASP A 260 2.51 -25.63 18.14
C ASP A 260 3.94 -25.08 18.32
N PRO A 261 4.97 -25.96 18.27
CA PRO A 261 6.34 -25.50 18.19
C PRO A 261 6.58 -24.77 16.86
N GLY A 262 7.57 -23.90 16.86
CA GLY A 262 7.98 -23.16 15.66
C GLY A 262 9.11 -22.21 15.98
N SER A 263 9.76 -21.70 14.94
CA SER A 263 10.75 -20.65 15.09
C SER A 263 10.59 -19.57 14.03
N SER A 264 11.08 -18.37 14.32
CA SER A 264 11.22 -17.32 13.31
C SER A 264 12.60 -16.68 13.38
N ASN A 265 13.22 -16.52 12.22
CA ASN A 265 14.55 -15.94 12.06
C ASN A 265 14.51 -14.99 10.87
N PHE A 266 15.12 -13.81 11.01
CA PHE A 266 15.25 -12.85 9.91
C PHE A 266 16.71 -12.70 9.54
N PHE A 267 16.99 -12.74 8.24
CA PHE A 267 18.29 -12.54 7.63
C PHE A 267 18.26 -11.16 7.00
N VAL A 268 19.17 -10.28 7.40
CA VAL A 268 19.19 -8.88 6.97
C VAL A 268 20.59 -8.55 6.45
N SER A 269 20.69 -7.74 5.40
CA SER A 269 21.95 -7.20 4.92
C SER A 269 22.01 -5.70 5.11
N LEU A 270 23.20 -5.15 5.35
CA LEU A 270 23.45 -3.71 5.32
C LEU A 270 23.16 -3.07 3.95
N GLU A 271 23.12 -3.87 2.89
CA GLU A 271 22.77 -3.46 1.53
C GLU A 271 21.25 -3.48 1.26
N ASP A 272 20.43 -3.98 2.19
CA ASP A 272 18.97 -3.99 2.04
C ASP A 272 18.40 -2.58 2.03
N ASP A 273 17.27 -2.38 1.35
CA ASP A 273 16.72 -1.05 1.08
C ASP A 273 16.35 -0.31 2.37
N LEU A 274 15.77 -1.04 3.33
CA LEU A 274 15.50 -0.52 4.67
C LEU A 274 16.79 -0.04 5.37
N MET A 275 17.90 -0.76 5.22
CA MET A 275 19.17 -0.41 5.88
C MET A 275 19.84 0.78 5.19
N ARG A 276 19.76 0.87 3.87
CA ARG A 276 20.28 1.99 3.08
C ARG A 276 19.65 3.31 3.47
N MET A 277 18.34 3.33 3.75
CA MET A 277 17.64 4.54 4.20
C MET A 277 18.17 5.12 5.53
N PHE A 278 18.86 4.34 6.36
CA PHE A 278 19.31 4.74 7.70
C PHE A 278 20.84 4.82 7.84
N GLY A 279 21.55 5.06 6.74
CA GLY A 279 22.98 5.35 6.76
C GLY A 279 23.85 4.11 7.05
N SER A 280 23.50 2.97 6.45
CA SER A 280 24.24 1.72 6.57
C SER A 280 25.71 1.83 6.19
N GLU A 281 26.12 2.80 5.37
CA GLU A 281 27.52 3.08 5.04
C GLU A 281 28.39 3.41 6.25
N ARG A 282 27.84 4.13 7.26
CA ARG A 282 28.57 4.43 8.50
C ARG A 282 28.78 3.18 9.34
N ILE A 283 27.78 2.29 9.36
CA ILE A 283 27.85 1.02 10.09
C ILE A 283 28.81 0.07 9.38
N ALA A 284 28.73 -0.03 8.06
CA ALA A 284 29.64 -0.84 7.24
C ALA A 284 31.10 -0.40 7.38
N SER A 285 31.37 0.92 7.32
CA SER A 285 32.73 1.45 7.49
C SER A 285 33.30 1.29 8.91
N LEU A 286 32.44 1.34 9.94
CA LEU A 286 32.83 0.97 11.31
C LEU A 286 33.17 -0.51 11.41
N MET A 287 32.41 -1.38 10.74
CA MET A 287 32.66 -2.82 10.73
C MET A 287 33.97 -3.20 10.03
N ASP A 288 34.28 -2.52 8.92
CA ASP A 288 35.55 -2.69 8.22
C ASP A 288 36.74 -2.31 9.11
N ARG A 289 36.59 -1.27 9.94
CA ARG A 289 37.62 -0.88 10.93
C ARG A 289 37.72 -1.83 12.11
N MET A 290 36.64 -2.50 12.48
CA MET A 290 36.61 -3.47 13.59
C MET A 290 37.10 -4.87 13.17
N GLY A 291 37.37 -5.10 11.87
CA GLY A 291 37.99 -6.33 11.39
C GLY A 291 37.03 -7.51 11.19
N TYR A 292 35.72 -7.26 11.09
CA TYR A 292 34.74 -8.28 10.74
C TYR A 292 35.03 -8.84 9.34
N LYS A 293 35.14 -10.16 9.23
CA LYS A 293 35.45 -10.84 7.95
C LYS A 293 34.19 -11.14 7.16
N GLU A 294 34.35 -11.28 5.85
CA GLU A 294 33.27 -11.77 4.97
C GLU A 294 32.73 -13.12 5.50
N GLY A 295 31.40 -13.21 5.61
CA GLY A 295 30.69 -14.38 6.13
C GLY A 295 30.44 -14.41 7.64
N GLU A 296 30.97 -13.47 8.44
CA GLU A 296 30.68 -13.41 9.87
C GLU A 296 29.27 -12.87 10.14
N VAL A 297 28.49 -13.62 10.92
CA VAL A 297 27.14 -13.20 11.34
C VAL A 297 27.25 -12.24 12.50
N ILE A 298 26.58 -11.10 12.39
CA ILE A 298 26.51 -10.14 13.49
C ILE A 298 25.20 -10.33 14.21
N GLN A 299 25.27 -11.00 15.36
CA GLN A 299 24.18 -11.09 16.31
C GLN A 299 24.42 -10.09 17.45
N HIS A 300 23.99 -8.85 17.26
CA HIS A 300 23.99 -7.87 18.33
C HIS A 300 22.61 -7.25 18.51
N SER A 301 22.09 -7.36 19.73
CA SER A 301 20.81 -6.76 20.15
C SER A 301 20.71 -5.25 19.87
N MET A 302 21.84 -4.55 19.81
CA MET A 302 21.91 -3.14 19.43
C MET A 302 21.51 -2.88 17.96
N ILE A 303 21.86 -3.80 17.05
CA ILE A 303 21.53 -3.66 15.63
C ILE A 303 20.05 -3.96 15.42
N THR A 304 19.52 -5.02 16.03
CA THR A 304 18.08 -5.33 16.01
C THR A 304 17.24 -4.15 16.50
N LYS A 305 17.63 -3.51 17.62
CA LYS A 305 16.96 -2.30 18.12
C LYS A 305 17.06 -1.11 17.16
N SER A 306 18.15 -0.97 16.43
CA SER A 306 18.33 0.08 15.43
C SER A 306 17.40 -0.13 14.23
N ILE A 307 17.24 -1.37 13.78
CA ILE A 307 16.28 -1.75 12.74
C ILE A 307 14.85 -1.44 13.18
N GLU A 308 14.48 -1.79 14.41
CA GLU A 308 13.13 -1.50 14.93
C GLU A 308 12.84 0.01 14.98
N ARG A 309 13.84 0.84 15.31
CA ARG A 309 13.72 2.31 15.28
C ARG A 309 13.55 2.83 13.85
N ALA A 310 14.30 2.26 12.91
CA ALA A 310 14.18 2.58 11.49
C ALA A 310 12.77 2.29 10.98
N GLN A 311 12.23 1.09 11.22
CA GLN A 311 10.86 0.72 10.85
C GLN A 311 9.83 1.66 11.50
N LYS A 312 9.96 1.97 12.80
CA LYS A 312 9.05 2.92 13.46
C LYS A 312 9.05 4.30 12.78
N LYS A 313 10.22 4.77 12.32
CA LYS A 313 10.31 6.06 11.64
C LYS A 313 9.62 6.04 10.27
N VAL A 314 9.76 4.94 9.52
CA VAL A 314 9.04 4.76 8.25
C VAL A 314 7.53 4.66 8.48
N GLU A 315 7.09 3.93 9.51
CA GLU A 315 5.69 3.85 9.94
C GLU A 315 5.11 5.24 10.25
N GLU A 316 5.82 6.06 11.03
CA GLU A 316 5.43 7.44 11.36
C GLU A 316 5.32 8.33 10.11
N ASN A 317 6.25 8.20 9.16
CA ASN A 317 6.21 8.95 7.90
C ASN A 317 5.00 8.55 7.04
N ASN A 318 4.78 7.24 6.89
CA ASN A 318 3.64 6.69 6.15
C ASN A 318 2.31 7.10 6.79
N PHE A 319 2.22 7.12 8.12
CA PHE A 319 1.07 7.66 8.84
C PHE A 319 0.84 9.15 8.52
N GLY A 320 1.90 9.97 8.51
CA GLY A 320 1.82 11.38 8.14
C GLY A 320 1.34 11.62 6.71
N ILE A 321 1.71 10.76 5.76
CA ILE A 321 1.19 10.80 4.38
C ILE A 321 -0.29 10.45 4.35
N ARG A 322 -0.70 9.34 5.01
CA ARG A 322 -2.11 8.92 5.07
C ARG A 322 -2.99 9.97 5.73
N LYS A 323 -2.52 10.59 6.82
CA LYS A 323 -3.24 11.66 7.52
C LYS A 323 -3.50 12.86 6.61
N ARG A 324 -2.47 13.32 5.88
CA ARG A 324 -2.63 14.42 4.91
C ARG A 324 -3.63 14.06 3.82
N LEU A 325 -3.52 12.86 3.24
CA LEU A 325 -4.45 12.40 2.20
C LEU A 325 -5.91 12.38 2.71
N LEU A 326 -6.14 11.95 3.95
CA LEU A 326 -7.45 11.99 4.58
C LEU A 326 -7.96 13.42 4.79
N GLU A 327 -7.10 14.34 5.24
CA GLU A 327 -7.46 15.76 5.43
C GLU A 327 -7.91 16.41 4.12
N TYR A 328 -7.23 16.14 3.00
CA TYR A 328 -7.66 16.59 1.67
C TYR A 328 -8.98 15.96 1.24
N ASP A 329 -9.15 14.64 1.39
CA ASP A 329 -10.40 13.98 1.03
C ASP A 329 -11.56 14.40 1.94
N ASP A 330 -11.32 14.82 3.19
CA ASP A 330 -12.37 15.32 4.08
C ASP A 330 -13.00 16.63 3.58
N VAL A 331 -12.22 17.49 2.90
CA VAL A 331 -12.77 18.67 2.22
C VAL A 331 -13.66 18.25 1.05
N MET A 332 -13.18 17.33 0.22
CA MET A 332 -13.95 16.79 -0.91
C MET A 332 -15.18 16.02 -0.43
N ASN A 333 -15.11 15.32 0.69
CA ASN A 333 -16.19 14.55 1.27
C ASN A 333 -17.32 15.45 1.76
N LYS A 334 -17.02 16.64 2.31
CA LYS A 334 -18.04 17.65 2.65
C LYS A 334 -18.81 18.11 1.41
N GLN A 335 -18.10 18.42 0.33
CA GLN A 335 -18.74 18.79 -0.94
C GLN A 335 -19.58 17.64 -1.49
N ARG A 336 -19.02 16.42 -1.45
CA ARG A 336 -19.69 15.19 -1.90
C ARG A 336 -21.00 14.96 -1.16
N ASN A 337 -21.02 15.12 0.16
CA ASN A 337 -22.24 14.96 0.96
C ASN A 337 -23.34 15.95 0.56
N VAL A 338 -22.98 17.21 0.27
CA VAL A 338 -23.96 18.21 -0.21
C VAL A 338 -24.50 17.83 -1.58
N VAL A 339 -23.61 17.51 -2.53
CA VAL A 339 -24.01 17.14 -3.90
C VAL A 339 -24.85 15.86 -3.90
N TYR A 340 -24.44 14.84 -3.13
CA TYR A 340 -25.16 13.57 -3.04
C TYR A 340 -26.51 13.74 -2.32
N GLY A 341 -26.59 14.64 -1.33
CA GLY A 341 -27.84 15.03 -0.70
C GLY A 341 -28.82 15.63 -1.70
N LYS A 342 -28.40 16.66 -2.46
CA LYS A 342 -29.21 17.27 -3.52
C LYS A 342 -29.62 16.26 -4.59
N ARG A 343 -28.69 15.37 -4.99
CA ARG A 343 -28.99 14.31 -5.96
C ARG A 343 -30.05 13.35 -5.43
N ASN A 344 -29.97 12.96 -4.16
CA ASN A 344 -30.97 12.11 -3.53
C ASN A 344 -32.34 12.81 -3.46
N HIS A 345 -32.38 14.08 -3.06
CA HIS A 345 -33.62 14.87 -3.08
C HIS A 345 -34.26 14.92 -4.48
N ALA A 346 -33.45 15.10 -5.53
CA ALA A 346 -33.93 15.09 -6.91
C ALA A 346 -34.42 13.72 -7.38
N LEU A 347 -33.73 12.64 -7.01
CA LEU A 347 -34.08 11.28 -7.41
C LEU A 347 -35.34 10.74 -6.70
N PHE A 348 -35.51 11.08 -5.42
CA PHE A 348 -36.60 10.55 -4.59
C PHE A 348 -37.71 11.57 -4.30
N GLY A 349 -37.55 12.82 -4.72
CA GLY A 349 -38.55 13.89 -4.57
C GLY A 349 -38.64 14.51 -3.18
N GLU A 350 -37.95 13.96 -2.18
CA GLU A 350 -37.93 14.51 -0.82
C GLU A 350 -37.20 15.85 -0.81
N ARG A 351 -37.87 16.94 -0.42
CA ARG A 351 -37.33 18.32 -0.28
C ARG A 351 -36.89 19.00 -1.58
N LEU A 352 -37.20 18.46 -2.75
CA LEU A 352 -36.82 19.06 -4.04
C LEU A 352 -37.36 20.50 -4.22
N ALA A 353 -38.63 20.75 -3.86
CA ALA A 353 -39.23 22.08 -3.97
C ALA A 353 -38.45 23.14 -3.15
N LEU A 354 -38.08 22.79 -1.92
CA LEU A 354 -37.28 23.66 -1.05
C LEU A 354 -35.88 23.95 -1.64
N ASP A 355 -35.22 22.93 -2.21
CA ASP A 355 -33.91 23.10 -2.84
C ASP A 355 -33.99 24.00 -4.07
N LEU A 356 -35.07 23.90 -4.86
CA LEU A 356 -35.34 24.78 -5.99
C LEU A 356 -35.62 26.21 -5.53
N ASP A 357 -36.53 26.41 -4.58
CA ASP A 357 -36.88 27.74 -4.06
C ASP A 357 -35.66 28.47 -3.52
N ASN A 358 -34.80 27.78 -2.76
CA ASN A 358 -33.54 28.34 -2.27
C ASN A 358 -32.58 28.70 -3.43
N ALA A 359 -32.54 27.91 -4.50
CA ALA A 359 -31.73 28.22 -5.67
C ALA A 359 -32.27 29.46 -6.41
N PHE A 360 -33.58 29.56 -6.61
CA PHE A 360 -34.24 30.73 -7.19
C PHE A 360 -33.96 31.99 -6.37
N TYR A 361 -34.11 31.91 -5.04
CA TYR A 361 -33.84 33.02 -4.13
C TYR A 361 -32.39 33.49 -4.21
N SER A 362 -31.43 32.55 -4.19
CA SER A 362 -30.00 32.87 -4.27
C SER A 362 -29.61 33.60 -5.57
N VAL A 363 -30.18 33.18 -6.71
CA VAL A 363 -30.00 33.89 -7.99
C VAL A 363 -30.63 35.27 -7.94
N ALA A 364 -31.85 35.40 -7.41
CA ALA A 364 -32.56 36.68 -7.35
C ALA A 364 -31.83 37.70 -6.47
N GLU A 365 -31.39 37.28 -5.29
CA GLU A 365 -30.59 38.09 -4.36
C GLU A 365 -29.25 38.52 -4.99
N GLY A 366 -28.58 37.60 -5.69
CA GLY A 366 -27.34 37.89 -6.41
C GLY A 366 -27.51 38.95 -7.49
N LEU A 367 -28.58 38.86 -8.29
CA LEU A 367 -28.91 39.87 -9.31
C LEU A 367 -29.22 41.22 -8.66
N VAL A 368 -30.09 41.25 -7.64
CA VAL A 368 -30.42 42.50 -6.95
C VAL A 368 -29.17 43.16 -6.38
N THR A 369 -28.30 42.40 -5.72
CA THR A 369 -27.07 42.94 -5.12
C THR A 369 -26.12 43.51 -6.17
N ALA A 370 -25.85 42.74 -7.23
CA ALA A 370 -24.88 43.12 -8.27
C ALA A 370 -25.29 44.40 -9.03
N PHE A 371 -26.58 44.56 -9.33
CA PHE A 371 -27.07 45.72 -10.08
C PHE A 371 -27.38 46.92 -9.18
N LYS A 372 -27.70 46.69 -7.91
CA LYS A 372 -27.90 47.77 -6.93
C LYS A 372 -26.61 48.54 -6.62
N GLU A 373 -25.46 47.87 -6.59
CA GLU A 373 -24.16 48.52 -6.34
C GLU A 373 -23.83 49.61 -7.37
N ASN A 374 -24.29 49.46 -8.62
CA ASN A 374 -24.03 50.39 -9.72
C ASN A 374 -25.26 51.20 -10.14
N GLU A 375 -26.38 51.09 -9.40
CA GLU A 375 -27.67 51.69 -9.72
C GLU A 375 -28.17 51.39 -11.16
N ASP A 376 -27.79 50.24 -11.71
CA ASP A 376 -28.08 49.86 -13.10
C ASP A 376 -29.41 49.09 -13.21
N TYR A 377 -30.51 49.86 -13.26
CA TYR A 377 -31.86 49.32 -13.34
C TYR A 377 -32.17 48.62 -14.67
N GLU A 378 -31.66 49.15 -15.79
CA GLU A 378 -31.89 48.56 -17.11
C GLU A 378 -31.13 47.24 -17.27
N GLY A 379 -29.89 47.16 -16.76
CA GLY A 379 -29.14 45.91 -16.68
C GLY A 379 -29.82 44.87 -15.80
N PHE A 380 -30.37 45.28 -14.65
CA PHE A 380 -31.16 44.39 -13.78
C PHE A 380 -32.38 43.83 -14.51
N LYS A 381 -33.15 44.67 -15.20
CA LYS A 381 -34.33 44.28 -15.98
C LYS A 381 -34.00 43.24 -17.04
N LEU A 382 -32.92 43.46 -17.80
CA LEU A 382 -32.44 42.50 -18.79
C LEU A 382 -32.01 41.18 -18.14
N ALA A 383 -31.29 41.23 -17.02
CA ALA A 383 -30.79 40.05 -16.32
C ALA A 383 -31.93 39.19 -15.75
N VAL A 384 -32.98 39.81 -15.17
CA VAL A 384 -34.16 39.09 -14.68
C VAL A 384 -34.87 38.35 -15.82
N ILE A 385 -35.01 38.98 -16.99
CA ILE A 385 -35.58 38.33 -18.18
C ILE A 385 -34.70 37.14 -18.61
N MET A 386 -33.38 37.29 -18.64
CA MET A 386 -32.48 36.20 -19.04
C MET A 386 -32.47 35.01 -18.06
N HIS A 387 -32.47 35.27 -16.75
CA HIS A 387 -32.30 34.23 -15.74
C HIS A 387 -33.61 33.60 -15.28
N PHE A 388 -34.70 34.36 -15.25
CA PHE A 388 -36.00 33.87 -14.78
C PHE A 388 -37.06 33.75 -15.89
N ALA A 389 -36.80 34.28 -17.09
CA ALA A 389 -37.79 34.38 -18.17
C ALA A 389 -39.08 35.13 -17.73
N ILE A 390 -38.96 36.04 -16.76
CA ILE A 390 -40.05 36.88 -16.25
C ILE A 390 -39.87 38.30 -16.77
N ASN A 391 -40.95 38.90 -17.26
CA ASN A 391 -40.97 40.32 -17.64
C ASN A 391 -41.15 41.19 -16.40
N THR A 392 -40.30 42.19 -16.20
CA THR A 392 -40.30 43.10 -15.04
C THR A 392 -41.08 44.39 -15.25
N ASN A 393 -41.93 44.44 -16.29
CA ASN A 393 -42.80 45.59 -16.58
C ASN A 393 -43.80 45.91 -15.46
#